data_AF-A0A7V9T7Q2-F1
#
_entry.id   AF-A0A7V9T7Q2-F1
#
_cell.length_a   1.000
_cell.length_b   1.000
_cell.length_c   1.000
_cell.angle_alpha   90.00
_cell.angle_beta   90.00
_cell.angle_gamma   90.00
#
_symmetry.space_group_name_H-M   'P 1'
#
loop_
_entity.id
_entity.type
_entity.pdbx_description
1 polymer ?
#
loop_
_entity_poly.entity_id
_entity_poly.type
_entity_poly.pdbx_seq_one_letter_code
_entity_poly.pdbx_strand_id
1 'polypeptide(L)'
;MKRVYFHIGLHKTGTTYLQQLLRANRKALRREGVFYAGGKGLPNQVFAVWDLLGRRPQGEGDARIAGSWQGLVDAVSADDDPVVMLSDEHLSLATAKQAATAVEAFGDREPHVVVTARDLARTLGSAWQEEIKNRGAWTWAEFSAAVRDPRGAGTNPARGFWLRQDLPAILGVWARSVPVERIHVVTVPPAGAPAGALVQRLGSVVGFDPAELTREAPWANETIGVVGTELVRRLNPMLTELPQRQYDRAIKRTVVRLLAERTAPVRFALPPDDLAWARGRGAEMVAAVRTGGYPVVGDLADLLSDDLAGPGSAPDRLPDRTSSDEVLADALQALAGLAEQYVELWWETRGPEEPVEADTRARGISQARALAFKGRRAAARLADRNPVAGRALGAGGG
;
A
#
# COMPACT_ATOMS: atom_id res chain seq x y z
N MET A 1 -15.78 33.20 -3.81
CA MET A 1 -14.69 32.90 -4.76
C MET A 1 -14.57 31.38 -4.88
N LYS A 2 -14.49 30.83 -6.09
CA LYS A 2 -14.30 29.38 -6.29
C LYS A 2 -12.85 29.01 -5.92
N ARG A 3 -12.64 27.83 -5.33
CA ARG A 3 -11.34 27.33 -4.85
C ARG A 3 -11.08 25.92 -5.34
N VAL A 4 -9.81 25.58 -5.57
CA VAL A 4 -9.35 24.23 -5.87
C VAL A 4 -8.24 23.84 -4.91
N TYR A 5 -8.39 22.70 -4.23
CA TYR A 5 -7.39 22.13 -3.33
C TYR A 5 -6.73 20.92 -3.98
N PHE A 6 -5.41 20.97 -4.10
CA PHE A 6 -4.56 19.84 -4.46
C PHE A 6 -3.98 19.23 -3.19
N HIS A 7 -4.53 18.13 -2.71
CA HIS A 7 -3.91 17.31 -1.66
C HIS A 7 -2.89 16.37 -2.29
N ILE A 8 -1.61 16.70 -2.13
CA ILE A 8 -0.50 16.08 -2.88
C ILE A 8 0.26 15.01 -2.10
N GLY A 9 -0.28 14.55 -0.97
CA GLY A 9 0.41 13.64 -0.06
C GLY A 9 1.25 14.39 0.95
N LEU A 10 2.36 13.87 1.47
CA LEU A 10 3.31 12.98 0.79
C LEU A 10 2.98 11.48 0.80
N HIS A 11 3.82 10.67 0.16
CA HIS A 11 3.69 9.22 0.30
C HIS A 11 3.91 8.82 1.77
N LYS A 12 3.15 7.83 2.26
CA LYS A 12 3.25 7.29 3.65
C LYS A 12 2.78 8.23 4.77
N THR A 13 1.99 9.26 4.44
CA THR A 13 1.39 10.21 5.39
C THR A 13 -0.12 9.97 5.62
N GLY A 14 -0.63 8.77 5.30
CA GLY A 14 -2.04 8.43 5.51
C GLY A 14 -2.97 8.79 4.33
N THR A 15 -2.42 9.11 3.16
CA THR A 15 -3.20 9.48 1.97
C THR A 15 -4.19 8.42 1.54
N THR A 16 -3.83 7.13 1.60
CA THR A 16 -4.75 6.04 1.26
C THR A 16 -5.99 6.05 2.13
N TYR A 17 -5.82 6.23 3.45
CA TYR A 17 -6.93 6.32 4.39
C TYR A 17 -7.82 7.54 4.08
N LEU A 18 -7.21 8.73 3.93
CA LEU A 18 -7.92 9.96 3.61
C LEU A 18 -8.70 9.84 2.29
N GLN A 19 -8.05 9.40 1.22
CA GLN A 19 -8.67 9.24 -0.09
C GLN A 19 -9.83 8.24 -0.03
N GLN A 20 -9.67 7.11 0.65
CA GLN A 20 -10.75 6.14 0.79
C GLN A 20 -11.94 6.70 1.58
N LEU A 21 -11.68 7.38 2.69
CA LEU A 21 -12.70 8.03 3.51
C LEU A 21 -13.47 9.08 2.70
N LEU A 22 -12.75 9.97 1.99
CA LEU A 22 -13.35 11.01 1.15
C LEU A 22 -14.15 10.40 -0.02
N ARG A 23 -13.63 9.33 -0.65
CA ARG A 23 -14.33 8.60 -1.72
C ARG A 23 -15.63 7.97 -1.24
N ALA A 24 -15.64 7.39 -0.03
CA ALA A 24 -16.83 6.81 0.58
C ALA A 24 -17.88 7.89 0.89
N ASN A 25 -17.43 9.09 1.29
CA ASN A 25 -18.28 10.19 1.77
C ASN A 25 -18.51 11.33 0.75
N ARG A 26 -18.31 11.11 -0.56
CA ARG A 26 -18.52 12.13 -1.61
C ARG A 26 -19.84 12.89 -1.50
N LYS A 27 -20.94 12.19 -1.20
CA LYS A 27 -22.26 12.82 -1.05
C LYS A 27 -22.32 13.74 0.17
N ALA A 28 -21.66 13.39 1.27
CA ALA A 28 -21.58 14.22 2.46
C ALA A 28 -20.71 15.46 2.19
N LEU A 29 -19.53 15.27 1.59
CA LEU A 29 -18.66 16.37 1.16
C LEU A 29 -19.39 17.36 0.23
N ARG A 30 -20.22 16.84 -0.68
CA ARG A 30 -21.04 17.67 -1.57
C ARG A 30 -22.06 18.53 -0.81
N ARG A 31 -22.66 18.02 0.27
CA ARG A 31 -23.56 18.81 1.13
C ARG A 31 -22.81 19.93 1.87
N GLU A 32 -21.54 19.68 2.19
CA GLU A 32 -20.61 20.66 2.76
C GLU A 32 -20.04 21.64 1.70
N GLY A 33 -20.51 21.58 0.45
CA GLY A 33 -20.03 22.44 -0.64
C GLY A 33 -18.67 22.07 -1.20
N VAL A 34 -18.20 20.84 -0.96
CA VAL A 34 -16.92 20.30 -1.43
C VAL A 34 -17.14 19.24 -2.51
N PHE A 35 -16.75 19.56 -3.74
CA PHE A 35 -16.66 18.60 -4.83
C PHE A 35 -15.38 17.78 -4.74
N TYR A 36 -15.47 16.56 -4.21
CA TYR A 36 -14.37 15.60 -4.29
C TYR A 36 -14.38 14.87 -5.64
N ALA A 37 -13.48 15.27 -6.54
CA ALA A 37 -13.57 14.93 -7.96
C ALA A 37 -13.43 13.43 -8.28
N GLY A 38 -13.84 13.04 -9.48
CA GLY A 38 -13.82 11.64 -9.94
C GLY A 38 -14.87 10.75 -9.26
N GLY A 39 -14.98 9.49 -9.68
CA GLY A 39 -15.99 8.55 -9.16
C GLY A 39 -16.74 7.83 -10.27
N LYS A 40 -17.91 7.26 -9.96
CA LYS A 40 -18.71 6.56 -10.98
C LYS A 40 -19.15 7.55 -12.07
N GLY A 41 -18.78 7.28 -13.32
CA GLY A 41 -19.09 8.13 -14.47
C GLY A 41 -18.13 9.31 -14.68
N LEU A 42 -17.10 9.47 -13.86
CA LEU A 42 -16.09 10.51 -13.99
C LEU A 42 -14.68 9.90 -14.11
N PRO A 43 -13.72 10.63 -14.70
CA PRO A 43 -12.33 10.17 -14.75
C PRO A 43 -11.76 9.87 -13.37
N ASN A 44 -10.98 8.80 -13.30
CA ASN A 44 -10.32 8.39 -12.06
C ASN A 44 -9.17 9.37 -11.76
N GLN A 45 -9.14 9.96 -10.57
CA GLN A 45 -8.10 10.91 -10.19
C GLN A 45 -6.67 10.35 -10.34
N VAL A 46 -6.45 9.08 -10.00
CA VAL A 46 -5.13 8.43 -10.12
C VAL A 46 -4.69 8.41 -11.58
N PHE A 47 -5.60 8.06 -12.49
CA PHE A 47 -5.30 8.03 -13.92
C PHE A 47 -5.09 9.43 -14.47
N ALA A 48 -5.91 10.40 -14.07
CA ALA A 48 -5.75 11.80 -14.45
C ALA A 48 -4.40 12.36 -14.02
N VAL A 49 -3.98 12.08 -12.78
CA VAL A 49 -2.67 12.51 -12.27
C VAL A 49 -1.54 11.76 -13.00
N TRP A 50 -1.67 10.47 -13.27
CA TRP A 50 -0.69 9.77 -14.10
C TRP A 50 -0.60 10.34 -15.52
N ASP A 51 -1.72 10.77 -16.09
CA ASP A 51 -1.77 11.41 -17.39
C ASP A 51 -1.02 12.74 -17.39
N LEU A 52 -1.34 13.63 -16.46
CA LEU A 52 -0.64 14.89 -16.21
C LEU A 52 0.88 14.69 -16.04
N LEU A 53 1.27 13.64 -15.32
CA LEU A 53 2.67 13.34 -15.04
C LEU A 53 3.38 12.59 -16.18
N GLY A 54 2.67 12.21 -17.26
CA GLY A 54 3.22 11.39 -18.34
C GLY A 54 3.52 9.94 -17.94
N ARG A 55 2.99 9.47 -16.81
CA ARG A 55 3.24 8.12 -16.28
C ARG A 55 2.38 7.07 -17.00
N ARG A 56 3.00 5.97 -17.42
CA ARG A 56 2.34 4.86 -18.13
C ARG A 56 2.75 3.50 -17.54
N PRO A 57 2.21 3.09 -16.38
CA PRO A 57 2.60 1.84 -15.73
C PRO A 57 2.18 0.57 -16.49
N GLN A 58 1.30 0.74 -17.49
CA GLN A 58 0.76 -0.34 -18.31
C GLN A 58 1.36 -0.40 -19.73
N GLY A 59 2.39 0.41 -20.01
CA GLY A 59 2.93 0.63 -21.35
C GLY A 59 2.31 1.86 -22.04
N GLU A 60 2.93 2.30 -23.14
CA GLU A 60 2.38 3.36 -23.99
C GLU A 60 1.03 2.90 -24.56
N GLY A 61 -0.03 3.67 -24.34
CA GLY A 61 -1.36 3.38 -24.91
C GLY A 61 -2.41 2.75 -23.97
N ASP A 62 -2.24 2.77 -22.63
CA ASP A 62 -3.37 2.46 -21.74
C ASP A 62 -4.48 3.51 -21.92
N ALA A 63 -5.52 3.13 -22.67
CA ALA A 63 -6.64 3.97 -23.06
C ALA A 63 -7.42 4.56 -21.88
N ARG A 64 -7.22 4.04 -20.66
CA ARG A 64 -7.84 4.58 -19.44
C ARG A 64 -7.09 5.78 -18.88
N ILE A 65 -5.80 5.95 -19.23
CA ILE A 65 -4.94 7.03 -18.75
C ILE A 65 -4.93 8.17 -19.75
N ALA A 66 -4.75 7.88 -21.04
CA ALA A 66 -4.67 8.92 -22.05
C ALA A 66 -5.93 9.80 -22.08
N GLY A 67 -5.76 11.11 -21.93
CA GLY A 67 -6.86 12.08 -21.93
C GLY A 67 -7.63 12.17 -20.61
N SER A 68 -7.28 11.36 -19.61
CA SER A 68 -7.98 11.36 -18.32
C SER A 68 -7.72 12.61 -17.51
N TRP A 69 -6.58 13.31 -17.70
CA TRP A 69 -6.36 14.63 -17.10
C TRP A 69 -7.36 15.65 -17.65
N GLN A 70 -7.45 15.78 -18.97
CA GLN A 70 -8.38 16.72 -19.60
C GLN A 70 -9.83 16.40 -19.23
N GLY A 71 -10.23 15.13 -19.25
CA GLY A 71 -11.59 14.76 -18.84
C GLY A 71 -11.89 15.11 -17.37
N LEU A 72 -10.90 15.06 -16.47
CA LEU A 72 -11.08 15.48 -15.07
C LEU A 72 -11.23 17.00 -14.99
N VAL A 73 -10.45 17.75 -15.77
CA VAL A 73 -10.56 19.21 -15.88
C VAL A 73 -11.95 19.59 -16.38
N ASP A 74 -12.43 18.98 -17.45
CA ASP A 74 -13.76 19.25 -18.02
C ASP A 74 -14.88 18.97 -17.01
N ALA A 75 -14.77 17.86 -16.27
CA ALA A 75 -15.74 17.51 -15.22
C ALA A 75 -15.78 18.52 -14.07
N VAL A 76 -14.62 19.08 -13.69
CA VAL A 76 -14.52 20.10 -12.64
C VAL A 76 -14.99 21.46 -13.13
N SER A 77 -14.71 21.81 -14.39
CA SER A 77 -15.18 23.05 -15.01
C SER A 77 -16.70 23.09 -15.19
N ALA A 78 -17.31 21.93 -15.42
CA ALA A 78 -18.77 21.78 -15.46
C ALA A 78 -19.45 21.78 -14.08
N ASP A 79 -18.67 21.85 -12.99
CA ASP A 79 -19.18 21.80 -11.63
C ASP A 79 -19.24 23.19 -10.97
N ASP A 80 -20.37 23.51 -10.34
CA ASP A 80 -20.60 24.83 -9.77
C ASP A 80 -20.22 24.97 -8.29
N ASP A 81 -19.77 23.90 -7.64
CA ASP A 81 -19.47 23.99 -6.21
C ASP A 81 -18.31 24.95 -5.93
N PRO A 82 -18.38 25.64 -4.78
CA PRO A 82 -17.41 26.65 -4.42
C PRO A 82 -16.02 26.06 -4.15
N VAL A 83 -15.94 24.78 -3.75
CA VAL A 83 -14.68 24.10 -3.43
C VAL A 83 -14.57 22.82 -4.22
N VAL A 84 -13.42 22.63 -4.87
CA VAL A 84 -13.04 21.38 -5.52
C VAL A 84 -11.84 20.79 -4.80
N MET A 85 -11.83 19.48 -4.61
CA MET A 85 -10.72 18.77 -4.00
C MET A 85 -10.23 17.64 -4.91
N LEU A 86 -8.95 17.74 -5.25
CA LEU A 86 -8.15 16.70 -5.90
C LEU A 86 -7.19 16.14 -4.86
N SER A 87 -7.09 14.83 -4.74
CA SER A 87 -6.29 14.16 -3.73
C SER A 87 -5.62 12.91 -4.29
N ASP A 88 -4.34 13.04 -4.61
CA ASP A 88 -3.49 11.95 -5.06
C ASP A 88 -2.03 12.29 -4.72
N GLU A 89 -1.34 11.41 -4.00
CA GLU A 89 0.04 11.66 -3.58
C GLU A 89 1.05 11.74 -4.72
N HIS A 90 0.75 11.20 -5.91
CA HIS A 90 1.69 11.29 -7.03
C HIS A 90 1.88 12.73 -7.50
N LEU A 91 0.97 13.65 -7.16
CA LEU A 91 1.16 15.09 -7.40
C LEU A 91 2.38 15.66 -6.67
N SER A 92 2.87 15.02 -5.60
CA SER A 92 4.17 15.38 -4.98
C SER A 92 5.36 15.16 -5.91
N LEU A 93 5.22 14.31 -6.93
CA LEU A 93 6.26 14.00 -7.92
C LEU A 93 6.21 14.93 -9.14
N ALA A 94 5.30 15.91 -9.16
CA ALA A 94 5.19 16.85 -10.24
C ALA A 94 6.49 17.66 -10.40
N THR A 95 6.90 17.87 -11.65
CA THR A 95 7.88 18.92 -11.96
C THR A 95 7.23 20.30 -11.83
N ALA A 96 8.03 21.37 -11.76
CA ALA A 96 7.50 22.74 -11.73
C ALA A 96 6.59 23.05 -12.93
N LYS A 97 6.91 22.52 -14.12
CA LYS A 97 6.05 22.65 -15.31
C LYS A 97 4.70 21.96 -15.13
N GLN A 98 4.70 20.74 -14.58
CA GLN A 98 3.47 19.98 -14.36
C GLN A 98 2.60 20.59 -13.25
N ALA A 99 3.22 21.12 -12.20
CA ALA A 99 2.50 21.87 -11.16
C ALA A 99 1.84 23.14 -11.73
N ALA A 100 2.55 23.89 -12.57
CA ALA A 100 1.98 25.04 -13.29
C ALA A 100 0.81 24.63 -14.18
N THR A 101 0.97 23.59 -15.00
CA THR A 101 -0.11 23.04 -15.83
C THR A 101 -1.32 22.62 -15.01
N ALA A 102 -1.11 22.02 -13.83
CA ALA A 102 -2.21 21.63 -12.94
C ALA A 102 -2.99 22.84 -12.42
N VAL A 103 -2.30 23.90 -12.00
CA VAL A 103 -2.89 25.14 -11.48
C VAL A 103 -3.62 25.91 -12.59
N GLU A 104 -2.99 26.07 -13.75
CA GLU A 104 -3.53 26.80 -14.91
C GLU A 104 -4.82 26.15 -15.45
N ALA A 105 -4.96 24.83 -15.32
CA ALA A 105 -6.15 24.10 -15.75
C ALA A 105 -7.44 24.52 -15.01
N PHE A 106 -7.33 25.20 -13.86
CA PHE A 106 -8.45 25.68 -13.06
C PHE A 106 -8.34 27.19 -12.79
N GLY A 107 -7.95 27.97 -13.80
CA GLY A 107 -7.69 29.42 -13.66
C GLY A 107 -8.88 30.28 -13.18
N ASP A 108 -10.10 29.74 -13.18
CA ASP A 108 -11.29 30.37 -12.58
C ASP A 108 -11.41 30.16 -11.06
N ARG A 109 -10.50 29.37 -10.47
CA ARG A 109 -10.48 29.00 -9.05
C ARG A 109 -9.17 29.41 -8.41
N GLU A 110 -9.26 29.87 -7.16
CA GLU A 110 -8.08 30.12 -6.34
C GLU A 110 -7.39 28.80 -5.97
N PRO A 111 -6.10 28.60 -6.34
CA PRO A 111 -5.41 27.35 -6.07
C PRO A 111 -4.87 27.30 -4.64
N HIS A 112 -5.09 26.17 -3.98
CA HIS A 112 -4.48 25.81 -2.71
C HIS A 112 -3.81 24.44 -2.81
N VAL A 113 -2.69 24.29 -2.14
CA VAL A 113 -1.97 23.01 -2.04
C VAL A 113 -2.04 22.54 -0.60
N VAL A 114 -2.33 21.27 -0.39
CA VAL A 114 -2.32 20.64 0.93
C VAL A 114 -1.27 19.53 0.91
N VAL A 115 -0.26 19.66 1.77
CA VAL A 115 0.81 18.69 1.94
C VAL A 115 0.70 18.09 3.34
N THR A 116 0.24 16.86 3.44
CA THR A 116 0.39 16.05 4.64
C THR A 116 1.86 15.66 4.86
N ALA A 117 2.38 15.82 6.07
CA ALA A 117 3.77 15.56 6.41
C ALA A 117 3.89 14.67 7.66
N ARG A 118 4.82 13.71 7.64
CA ARG A 118 5.07 12.79 8.76
C ARG A 118 6.56 12.79 9.07
N ASP A 119 6.93 12.56 10.33
CA ASP A 119 8.33 12.41 10.71
C ASP A 119 9.04 11.32 9.89
N LEU A 120 10.33 11.54 9.64
CA LEU A 120 11.15 10.63 8.85
C LEU A 120 11.35 9.28 9.56
N ALA A 121 11.35 9.26 10.89
CA ALA A 121 11.58 8.05 11.66
C ALA A 121 10.48 7.00 11.37
N ARG A 122 9.19 7.36 11.45
CA ARG A 122 8.09 6.47 11.08
C ARG A 122 8.00 6.21 9.56
N THR A 123 8.55 7.11 8.76
CA THR A 123 8.48 7.04 7.29
C THR A 123 9.54 6.10 6.71
N LEU A 124 10.77 6.09 7.23
CA LEU A 124 11.89 5.29 6.72
C LEU A 124 11.56 3.79 6.65
N GLY A 125 11.13 3.19 7.78
CA GLY A 125 10.78 1.78 7.82
C GLY A 125 9.61 1.43 6.88
N SER A 126 8.59 2.31 6.84
CA SER A 126 7.44 2.16 5.94
C SER A 126 7.82 2.28 4.46
N ALA A 127 8.80 3.13 4.14
CA ALA A 127 9.30 3.31 2.78
C ALA A 127 10.14 2.11 2.34
N TRP A 128 11.04 1.62 3.20
CA TRP A 128 11.79 0.39 2.93
C TRP A 128 10.87 -0.81 2.67
N GLN A 129 9.89 -1.06 3.55
CA GLN A 129 8.90 -2.13 3.36
C GLN A 129 8.14 -2.00 2.03
N GLU A 130 7.83 -0.77 1.63
CA GLU A 130 7.18 -0.50 0.35
C GLU A 130 8.09 -0.82 -0.83
N GLU A 131 9.38 -0.47 -0.77
CA GLU A 131 10.34 -0.89 -1.80
C GLU A 131 10.40 -2.42 -1.91
N ILE A 132 10.43 -3.14 -0.78
CA ILE A 132 10.40 -4.61 -0.78
C ILE A 132 9.13 -5.16 -1.43
N LYS A 133 7.95 -4.61 -1.09
CA LYS A 133 6.68 -4.95 -1.75
C LYS A 133 6.71 -4.63 -3.24
N ASN A 134 7.52 -3.66 -3.67
CA ASN A 134 7.69 -3.22 -5.06
C ASN A 134 8.92 -3.86 -5.74
N ARG A 135 9.29 -5.11 -5.37
CA ARG A 135 10.43 -5.90 -5.90
C ARG A 135 11.83 -5.52 -5.43
N GLY A 136 11.98 -4.52 -4.57
CA GLY A 136 13.27 -4.21 -3.96
C GLY A 136 13.83 -5.41 -3.18
N ALA A 137 15.14 -5.61 -3.22
CA ALA A 137 15.80 -6.71 -2.50
C ALA A 137 16.83 -6.23 -1.45
N TRP A 138 16.99 -4.91 -1.31
CA TRP A 138 17.93 -4.29 -0.37
C TRP A 138 17.59 -4.66 1.07
N THR A 139 18.59 -5.10 1.81
CA THR A 139 18.55 -5.20 3.27
C THR A 139 18.23 -3.84 3.89
N TRP A 140 17.81 -3.83 5.15
CA TRP A 140 17.61 -2.58 5.89
C TRP A 140 18.91 -1.78 5.94
N ALA A 141 20.03 -2.43 6.25
CA ALA A 141 21.35 -1.79 6.33
C ALA A 141 21.74 -1.10 5.01
N GLU A 142 21.57 -1.77 3.86
CA GLU A 142 21.86 -1.19 2.54
C GLU A 142 20.96 0.01 2.24
N PHE A 143 19.66 -0.11 2.51
CA PHE A 143 18.69 0.95 2.27
C PHE A 143 18.97 2.18 3.14
N SER A 144 19.14 1.97 4.45
CA SER A 144 19.38 3.05 5.41
C SER A 144 20.69 3.77 5.07
N ALA A 145 21.78 3.03 4.84
CA ALA A 145 23.06 3.63 4.47
C ALA A 145 22.97 4.48 3.19
N ALA A 146 22.28 3.98 2.16
CA ALA A 146 22.09 4.72 0.91
C ALA A 146 21.26 6.00 1.09
N VAL A 147 20.15 5.95 1.85
CA VAL A 147 19.31 7.12 2.12
C VAL A 147 20.05 8.19 2.92
N ARG A 148 20.91 7.76 3.84
CA ARG A 148 21.70 8.63 4.73
C ARG A 148 22.88 9.30 4.04
N ASP A 149 23.41 8.74 2.95
CA ASP A 149 24.53 9.31 2.20
C ASP A 149 24.05 10.38 1.20
N PRO A 150 24.35 11.67 1.42
CA PRO A 150 23.93 12.73 0.51
C PRO A 150 24.49 12.57 -0.92
N ARG A 151 25.66 11.93 -1.07
CA ARG A 151 26.29 11.70 -2.38
C ARG A 151 25.52 10.66 -3.21
N GLY A 152 24.80 9.78 -2.53
CA GLY A 152 23.99 8.72 -3.13
C GLY A 152 22.55 9.13 -3.46
N ALA A 153 22.11 10.35 -3.11
CA ALA A 153 20.71 10.77 -3.21
C ALA A 153 20.11 10.65 -4.62
N GLY A 154 20.93 10.70 -5.68
CA GLY A 154 20.52 10.52 -7.08
C GLY A 154 20.40 9.06 -7.55
N THR A 155 20.75 8.08 -6.71
CA THR A 155 20.81 6.65 -7.06
C THR A 155 19.84 5.81 -6.23
N ASN A 156 19.36 4.69 -6.78
CA ASN A 156 18.48 3.80 -6.04
C ASN A 156 19.25 3.08 -4.90
N PRO A 157 18.62 2.85 -3.73
CA PRO A 157 17.22 3.16 -3.41
C PRO A 157 16.95 4.60 -2.93
N ALA A 158 18.00 5.37 -2.61
CA ALA A 158 17.88 6.72 -2.04
C ALA A 158 17.08 7.70 -2.91
N ARG A 159 17.25 7.66 -4.24
CA ARG A 159 16.50 8.48 -5.20
C ARG A 159 15.00 8.33 -5.03
N GLY A 160 14.52 7.08 -4.95
CA GLY A 160 13.10 6.80 -4.81
C GLY A 160 12.55 7.36 -3.50
N PHE A 161 13.30 7.20 -2.41
CA PHE A 161 12.95 7.75 -1.10
C PHE A 161 12.85 9.29 -1.15
N TRP A 162 13.91 9.97 -1.59
CA TRP A 162 13.95 11.43 -1.56
C TRP A 162 12.97 12.09 -2.52
N LEU A 163 12.70 11.50 -3.69
CA LEU A 163 11.64 11.97 -4.59
C LEU A 163 10.26 12.03 -3.91
N ARG A 164 10.01 11.15 -2.94
CA ARG A 164 8.72 11.03 -2.26
C ARG A 164 8.65 11.72 -0.90
N GLN A 165 9.79 12.05 -0.31
CA GLN A 165 9.89 12.44 1.11
C GLN A 165 10.65 13.75 1.36
N ASP A 166 11.32 14.32 0.35
CA ASP A 166 11.98 15.63 0.48
C ASP A 166 10.95 16.76 0.51
N LEU A 167 10.34 16.96 1.68
CA LEU A 167 9.30 17.95 1.92
C LEU A 167 9.71 19.36 1.47
N PRO A 168 10.90 19.89 1.83
CA PRO A 168 11.36 21.20 1.35
C PRO A 168 11.45 21.29 -0.18
N ALA A 169 12.00 20.27 -0.84
CA ALA A 169 12.11 20.27 -2.31
C ALA A 169 10.71 20.27 -2.97
N ILE A 170 9.78 19.48 -2.45
CA ILE A 170 8.42 19.37 -2.97
C ILE A 170 7.65 20.68 -2.75
N LEU A 171 7.75 21.29 -1.58
CA LEU A 171 7.16 22.61 -1.30
C LEU A 171 7.75 23.68 -2.24
N GLY A 172 9.05 23.65 -2.49
CA GLY A 172 9.73 24.57 -3.40
C GLY A 172 9.30 24.43 -4.86
N VAL A 173 8.84 23.25 -5.30
CA VAL A 173 8.25 23.07 -6.63
C VAL A 173 6.91 23.79 -6.74
N TRP A 174 6.01 23.54 -5.78
CA TRP A 174 4.65 24.09 -5.82
C TRP A 174 4.60 25.60 -5.53
N ALA A 175 5.54 26.11 -4.72
CA ALA A 175 5.69 27.54 -4.44
C ALA A 175 6.03 28.39 -5.69
N ARG A 176 6.41 27.77 -6.82
CA ARG A 176 6.62 28.47 -8.10
C ARG A 176 5.31 28.83 -8.81
N SER A 177 4.21 28.18 -8.46
CA SER A 177 2.91 28.34 -9.13
C SER A 177 1.79 28.74 -8.18
N VAL A 178 1.97 28.54 -6.87
CA VAL A 178 0.99 28.85 -5.84
C VAL A 178 1.66 29.73 -4.76
N PRO A 179 1.06 30.85 -4.34
CA PRO A 179 1.58 31.66 -3.24
C PRO A 179 1.74 30.84 -1.96
N VAL A 180 2.79 31.13 -1.19
CA VAL A 180 3.17 30.37 0.02
C VAL A 180 2.02 30.29 1.03
N GLU A 181 1.28 31.38 1.20
CA GLU A 181 0.11 31.50 2.08
C GLU A 181 -1.06 30.58 1.68
N ARG A 182 -1.00 29.95 0.51
CA ARG A 182 -1.97 28.96 0.03
C ARG A 182 -1.41 27.53 -0.05
N ILE A 183 -0.19 27.29 0.46
CA ILE A 183 0.43 25.98 0.54
C ILE A 183 0.44 25.52 2.00
N HIS A 184 -0.52 24.69 2.35
CA HIS A 184 -0.81 24.26 3.72
C HIS A 184 -0.05 22.97 4.06
N VAL A 185 0.75 22.99 5.12
CA VAL A 185 1.41 21.79 5.67
C VAL A 185 0.55 21.22 6.80
N VAL A 186 0.01 20.02 6.59
CA VAL A 186 -0.81 19.29 7.57
C VAL A 186 0.03 18.20 8.20
N THR A 187 0.33 18.29 9.50
CA THR A 187 1.15 17.25 10.13
C THR A 187 0.32 16.00 10.41
N VAL A 188 0.95 14.83 10.24
CA VAL A 188 0.38 13.54 10.61
C VAL A 188 0.59 13.38 12.12
N PRO A 189 -0.50 13.22 12.89
CA PRO A 189 -0.40 13.19 14.34
C PRO A 189 0.47 12.03 14.83
N PRO A 190 1.06 12.15 16.03
CA PRO A 190 1.91 11.10 16.62
C PRO A 190 1.09 9.83 16.91
N ALA A 191 1.79 8.73 17.20
CA ALA A 191 1.11 7.52 17.65
C ALA A 191 0.35 7.80 18.96
N GLY A 192 -0.83 7.20 19.12
CA GLY A 192 -1.69 7.41 20.29
C GLY A 192 -2.56 8.67 20.23
N ALA A 193 -2.41 9.53 19.22
CA ALA A 193 -3.33 10.65 19.02
C ALA A 193 -4.77 10.17 18.72
N PRO A 194 -5.80 10.99 19.01
CA PRO A 194 -7.19 10.63 18.79
C PRO A 194 -7.46 10.14 17.36
N ALA A 195 -8.29 9.11 17.26
CA ALA A 195 -8.78 8.64 15.97
C ALA A 195 -9.44 9.80 15.21
N GLY A 196 -9.11 9.95 13.93
CA GLY A 196 -9.64 11.02 13.09
C GLY A 196 -8.92 12.38 13.18
N ALA A 197 -7.91 12.55 14.04
CA ALA A 197 -7.17 13.82 14.12
C ALA A 197 -6.59 14.29 12.77
N LEU A 198 -6.13 13.37 11.91
CA LEU A 198 -5.66 13.71 10.57
C LEU A 198 -6.79 14.25 9.66
N VAL A 199 -7.99 13.64 9.68
CA VAL A 199 -9.12 14.13 8.88
C VAL A 199 -9.66 15.46 9.42
N GLN A 200 -9.59 15.68 10.74
CA GLN A 200 -9.92 16.97 11.34
C GLN A 200 -9.00 18.08 10.85
N ARG A 201 -7.69 17.85 10.85
CA ARG A 201 -6.70 18.81 10.33
C ARG A 201 -6.89 19.08 8.83
N LEU A 202 -7.26 18.06 8.05
CA LEU A 202 -7.57 18.23 6.63
C LEU A 202 -8.86 19.05 6.42
N GLY A 203 -9.91 18.72 7.18
CA GLY A 203 -11.20 19.39 7.14
C GLY A 203 -11.11 20.87 7.48
N SER A 204 -10.28 21.25 8.44
CA SER A 204 -10.06 22.67 8.78
C SER A 204 -9.39 23.48 7.68
N VAL A 205 -8.61 22.84 6.79
CA VAL A 205 -8.00 23.52 5.64
C VAL A 205 -8.99 23.63 4.48
N VAL A 206 -9.69 22.53 4.15
CA VAL A 206 -10.56 22.47 2.97
C VAL A 206 -11.93 23.12 3.23
N GLY A 207 -12.39 23.09 4.47
CA GLY A 207 -13.67 23.66 4.92
C GLY A 207 -14.82 22.65 4.91
N PHE A 208 -14.61 21.44 5.44
CA PHE A 208 -15.68 20.45 5.67
C PHE A 208 -15.63 19.94 7.12
N ASP A 209 -16.80 19.59 7.69
CA ASP A 209 -16.86 18.95 9.01
C ASP A 209 -16.57 17.44 8.90
N PRO A 210 -15.51 16.91 9.55
CA PRO A 210 -15.25 15.47 9.61
C PRO A 210 -16.39 14.64 10.22
N ALA A 211 -17.21 15.23 11.10
CA ALA A 211 -18.33 14.55 11.72
C ALA A 211 -19.42 14.14 10.71
N GLU A 212 -19.50 14.83 9.57
CA GLU A 212 -20.42 14.50 8.48
C GLU A 212 -19.97 13.28 7.66
N LEU A 213 -18.72 12.82 7.82
CA LEU A 213 -18.14 11.69 7.09
C LEU A 213 -18.48 10.37 7.79
N THR A 214 -19.76 9.99 7.78
CA THR A 214 -20.30 8.85 8.55
C THR A 214 -19.93 7.48 7.99
N ARG A 215 -19.44 7.38 6.74
CA ARG A 215 -19.01 6.12 6.15
C ARG A 215 -17.54 5.86 6.43
N GLU A 216 -17.23 4.67 6.89
CA GLU A 216 -15.84 4.27 7.12
C GLU A 216 -15.07 4.06 5.81
N ALA A 217 -13.74 4.20 5.89
CA ALA A 217 -12.85 3.79 4.81
C ALA A 217 -12.95 2.26 4.65
N PRO A 218 -13.30 1.73 3.47
CA PRO A 218 -13.67 0.33 3.33
C PRO A 218 -12.54 -0.68 3.58
N TRP A 219 -11.26 -0.25 3.61
CA TRP A 219 -10.12 -1.14 3.83
C TRP A 219 -8.94 -0.38 4.42
N ALA A 220 -8.34 -0.95 5.47
CA ALA A 220 -7.08 -0.48 6.04
C ALA A 220 -5.90 -1.08 5.25
N ASN A 221 -4.81 -0.30 5.08
CA ASN A 221 -3.60 -0.81 4.44
C ASN A 221 -3.00 -1.95 5.28
N GLU A 222 -2.95 -3.13 4.69
CA GLU A 222 -2.31 -4.31 5.27
C GLU A 222 -0.80 -4.08 5.46
N THR A 223 -0.37 -4.13 6.72
CA THR A 223 1.04 -4.03 7.10
C THR A 223 1.58 -5.44 7.30
N ILE A 224 2.67 -5.78 6.61
CA ILE A 224 3.39 -7.03 6.88
C ILE A 224 4.41 -6.78 7.98
N GLY A 225 4.60 -7.79 8.84
CA GLY A 225 5.60 -7.75 9.89
C GLY A 225 7.03 -7.84 9.33
N VAL A 226 8.00 -7.76 10.24
CA VAL A 226 9.44 -7.90 9.92
C VAL A 226 9.74 -9.20 9.16
N VAL A 227 9.23 -10.33 9.65
CA VAL A 227 9.49 -11.66 9.05
C VAL A 227 8.90 -11.77 7.65
N GLY A 228 7.62 -11.43 7.48
CA GLY A 228 6.97 -11.42 6.18
C GLY A 228 7.63 -10.47 5.18
N THR A 229 8.17 -9.33 5.64
CA THR A 229 8.96 -8.45 4.77
C THR A 229 10.24 -9.12 4.31
N GLU A 230 10.98 -9.76 5.24
CA GLU A 230 12.22 -10.47 4.91
C GLU A 230 11.98 -11.65 3.96
N LEU A 231 10.89 -12.39 4.13
CA LEU A 231 10.47 -13.45 3.20
C LEU A 231 10.31 -12.89 1.78
N VAL A 232 9.54 -11.80 1.62
CA VAL A 232 9.33 -11.17 0.30
C VAL A 232 10.66 -10.65 -0.27
N ARG A 233 11.53 -10.05 0.56
CA ARG A 233 12.85 -9.58 0.13
C ARG A 233 13.71 -10.72 -0.43
N ARG A 234 13.74 -11.89 0.23
CA ARG A 234 14.46 -13.08 -0.25
C ARG A 234 13.83 -13.70 -1.50
N LEU A 235 12.51 -13.58 -1.64
CA LEU A 235 11.78 -14.08 -2.81
C LEU A 235 12.00 -13.21 -4.06
N ASN A 236 12.19 -11.90 -3.91
CA ASN A 236 12.27 -10.96 -5.04
C ASN A 236 13.35 -11.31 -6.09
N PRO A 237 14.60 -11.66 -5.71
CA PRO A 237 15.62 -12.09 -6.66
C PRO A 237 15.28 -13.39 -7.42
N MET A 238 14.34 -14.20 -6.92
CA MET A 238 13.91 -15.45 -7.56
C MET A 238 12.77 -15.24 -8.57
N LEU A 239 12.19 -14.03 -8.63
CA LEU A 239 11.01 -13.70 -9.42
C LEU A 239 11.28 -12.68 -10.54
N THR A 240 12.49 -12.73 -11.12
CA THR A 240 12.95 -11.78 -12.16
C THR A 240 12.14 -11.88 -13.45
N GLU A 241 11.70 -13.09 -13.81
CA GLU A 241 11.03 -13.37 -15.09
C GLU A 241 9.55 -12.96 -15.12
N LEU A 242 8.95 -12.64 -13.97
CA LEU A 242 7.55 -12.23 -13.93
C LEU A 242 7.40 -10.81 -14.48
N PRO A 243 6.47 -10.53 -15.41
CA PRO A 243 6.01 -9.18 -15.69
C PRO A 243 5.45 -8.49 -14.43
N GLN A 244 5.58 -7.16 -14.34
CA GLN A 244 5.17 -6.39 -13.15
C GLN A 244 3.73 -6.70 -12.69
N ARG A 245 2.79 -6.80 -13.62
CA ARG A 245 1.37 -7.08 -13.29
C ARG A 245 1.18 -8.46 -12.65
N GLN A 246 1.94 -9.45 -13.10
CA GLN A 246 1.86 -10.81 -12.57
C GLN A 246 2.46 -10.87 -11.17
N TYR A 247 3.58 -10.19 -10.95
CA TYR A 247 4.16 -10.06 -9.61
C TYR A 247 3.25 -9.27 -8.66
N ASP A 248 2.65 -8.17 -9.10
CA ASP A 248 1.70 -7.42 -8.26
C ASP A 248 0.49 -8.30 -7.87
N ARG A 249 0.03 -9.15 -8.79
CA ARG A 249 -1.05 -10.12 -8.50
C ARG A 249 -0.60 -11.20 -7.52
N ALA A 250 0.51 -11.87 -7.78
CA ALA A 250 0.98 -13.01 -6.98
C ALA A 250 1.53 -12.58 -5.62
N ILE A 251 2.37 -11.54 -5.58
CA ILE A 251 3.08 -11.12 -4.37
C ILE A 251 2.27 -10.10 -3.60
N LYS A 252 1.98 -8.93 -4.18
CA LYS A 252 1.33 -7.85 -3.41
C LYS A 252 -0.12 -8.16 -3.03
N ARG A 253 -0.90 -8.77 -3.93
CA ARG A 253 -2.33 -9.02 -3.69
C ARG A 253 -2.64 -10.36 -3.04
N THR A 254 -1.70 -11.29 -3.07
CA THR A 254 -1.89 -12.63 -2.49
C THR A 254 -0.90 -12.89 -1.35
N VAL A 255 0.40 -13.03 -1.61
CA VAL A 255 1.38 -13.38 -0.55
C VAL A 255 1.41 -12.36 0.59
N VAL A 256 1.53 -11.07 0.26
CA VAL A 256 1.56 -9.98 1.26
C VAL A 256 0.29 -9.95 2.09
N ARG A 257 -0.87 -10.23 1.47
CA ARG A 257 -2.17 -10.29 2.16
C ARG A 257 -2.25 -11.48 3.11
N LEU A 258 -1.88 -12.67 2.64
CA LEU A 258 -1.81 -13.88 3.47
C LEU A 258 -0.89 -13.71 4.69
N LEU A 259 0.24 -13.02 4.51
CA LEU A 259 1.17 -12.71 5.59
C LEU A 259 0.61 -11.65 6.57
N ALA A 260 -0.18 -10.69 6.08
CA ALA A 260 -0.75 -9.62 6.91
C ALA A 260 -1.97 -10.09 7.74
N GLU A 261 -2.79 -11.00 7.21
CA GLU A 261 -4.03 -11.46 7.87
C GLU A 261 -3.79 -12.35 9.09
N ARG A 262 -2.60 -12.95 9.24
CA ARG A 262 -2.40 -14.06 10.19
C ARG A 262 -1.63 -13.70 11.45
N THR A 263 -0.82 -12.65 11.43
CA THR A 263 0.06 -12.28 12.55
C THR A 263 -0.06 -10.80 12.83
N ALA A 264 -0.29 -10.40 14.08
CA ALA A 264 -0.12 -9.01 14.48
C ALA A 264 1.31 -8.60 14.09
N PRO A 265 1.50 -7.69 13.13
CA PRO A 265 2.81 -7.48 12.53
C PRO A 265 3.73 -6.87 13.57
N VAL A 266 4.73 -7.61 14.01
CA VAL A 266 5.80 -7.00 14.82
C VAL A 266 6.51 -6.02 13.92
N ARG A 267 6.50 -4.77 14.34
CA ARG A 267 7.19 -3.67 13.66
C ARG A 267 8.61 -3.60 14.23
N PHE A 268 9.61 -3.42 13.38
CA PHE A 268 10.94 -3.13 13.90
C PHE A 268 11.01 -1.66 14.29
N ALA A 269 11.66 -1.37 15.42
CA ALA A 269 12.09 -0.01 15.71
C ALA A 269 13.37 0.28 14.92
N LEU A 270 13.59 1.54 14.53
CA LEU A 270 14.85 1.90 13.88
C LEU A 270 16.00 1.78 14.88
N PRO A 271 17.19 1.36 14.41
CA PRO A 271 18.41 1.46 15.19
C PRO A 271 18.64 2.88 15.74
N PRO A 272 19.29 3.04 16.92
CA PRO A 272 19.53 4.35 17.53
C PRO A 272 20.19 5.37 16.59
N ASP A 273 21.18 4.95 15.79
CA ASP A 273 21.87 5.83 14.84
C ASP A 273 20.95 6.29 13.69
N ASP A 274 20.06 5.40 13.22
CA ASP A 274 19.10 5.71 12.17
C ASP A 274 18.01 6.65 12.69
N LEU A 275 17.56 6.45 13.93
CA LEU A 275 16.62 7.36 14.61
C LEU A 275 17.24 8.74 14.82
N ALA A 276 18.47 8.81 15.36
CA ALA A 276 19.16 10.07 15.60
C ALA A 276 19.36 10.85 14.29
N TRP A 277 19.76 10.16 13.22
CA TRP A 277 19.87 10.76 11.90
C TRP A 277 18.51 11.25 11.37
N ALA A 278 17.46 10.42 11.46
CA ALA A 278 16.12 10.77 10.98
C ALA A 278 15.56 12.00 11.70
N ARG A 279 15.80 12.11 13.00
CA ARG A 279 15.44 13.27 13.82
C ARG A 279 16.20 14.53 13.40
N GLY A 280 17.51 14.43 13.19
CA GLY A 280 18.33 15.55 12.71
C GLY A 280 17.83 16.07 11.36
N ARG A 281 17.59 15.17 10.40
CA ARG A 281 17.05 15.54 9.09
C ARG A 281 15.60 16.05 9.17
N GLY A 282 14.78 15.52 10.07
CA GLY A 282 13.44 16.04 10.36
C GLY A 282 13.48 17.48 10.90
N ALA A 283 14.45 17.80 11.76
CA ALA A 283 14.66 19.16 12.27
C ALA A 283 15.03 20.14 11.16
N GLU A 284 15.87 19.73 10.20
CA GLU A 284 16.17 20.53 8.99
C GLU A 284 14.90 20.79 8.16
N MET A 285 14.06 19.77 7.96
CA MET A 285 12.78 19.94 7.24
C MET A 285 11.82 20.89 7.97
N VAL A 286 11.70 20.77 9.30
CA VAL A 286 10.91 21.68 10.13
C VAL A 286 11.42 23.12 10.01
N ALA A 287 12.74 23.32 10.06
CA ALA A 287 13.35 24.64 9.89
C ALA A 287 13.06 25.23 8.51
N ALA A 288 13.12 24.42 7.44
CA ALA A 288 12.78 24.83 6.09
C ALA A 288 11.29 25.20 5.96
N VAL A 289 10.36 24.43 6.56
CA VAL A 289 8.93 24.77 6.57
C VAL A 289 8.68 26.10 7.27
N ARG A 290 9.30 26.33 8.44
CA ARG A 290 9.19 27.60 9.18
C ARG A 290 9.74 28.78 8.40
N THR A 291 10.94 28.63 7.85
CA THR A 291 11.61 29.69 7.08
C THR A 291 10.84 30.01 5.80
N GLY A 292 10.21 29.01 5.18
CA GLY A 292 9.39 29.18 4.00
C GLY A 292 8.07 29.91 4.26
N GLY A 293 7.62 30.06 5.52
CA GLY A 293 6.40 30.81 5.85
C GLY A 293 5.09 30.09 5.52
N TYR A 294 5.12 28.77 5.30
CA TYR A 294 3.94 27.98 4.95
C TYR A 294 2.95 27.90 6.12
N PRO A 295 1.63 28.07 5.87
CA PRO A 295 0.60 27.76 6.87
C PRO A 295 0.71 26.32 7.38
N VAL A 296 0.69 26.13 8.69
CA VAL A 296 0.77 24.81 9.33
C VAL A 296 -0.52 24.50 10.07
N VAL A 297 -1.04 23.28 9.89
CA VAL A 297 -2.14 22.72 10.66
C VAL A 297 -1.70 21.47 11.41
N GLY A 298 -1.78 21.53 12.74
CA GLY A 298 -1.13 20.58 13.65
C GLY A 298 0.11 21.21 14.29
N ASP A 299 1.00 20.38 14.85
CA ASP A 299 2.26 20.83 15.43
C ASP A 299 3.44 20.33 14.59
N LEU A 300 4.41 21.20 14.30
CA LEU A 300 5.65 20.79 13.65
C LEU A 300 6.50 19.86 14.52
N ALA A 301 6.29 19.84 15.84
CA ALA A 301 6.86 18.85 16.73
C ALA A 301 6.41 17.41 16.38
N ASP A 302 5.24 17.25 15.73
CA ASP A 302 4.78 15.94 15.23
C ASP A 302 5.74 15.35 14.18
N LEU A 303 6.61 16.17 13.58
CA LEU A 303 7.63 15.76 12.61
C LEU A 303 8.97 15.36 13.26
N LEU A 304 9.09 15.46 14.59
CA LEU A 304 10.33 15.23 15.35
C LEU A 304 10.23 14.05 16.32
N SER A 305 9.43 13.03 15.98
CA SER A 305 9.10 11.91 16.88
C SER A 305 10.34 11.29 17.53
N ASP A 306 10.36 11.29 18.87
CA ASP A 306 11.40 10.67 19.70
C ASP A 306 11.15 9.17 19.92
N ASP A 307 9.94 8.71 19.62
CA ASP A 307 9.49 7.35 19.90
C ASP A 307 9.20 6.59 18.61
N LEU A 308 9.99 5.54 18.39
CA LEU A 308 9.77 4.51 17.37
C LEU A 308 9.21 3.23 17.96
N ALA A 309 9.14 3.14 19.29
CA ALA A 309 8.60 2.01 19.99
C ALA A 309 7.06 2.13 20.07
N GLY A 310 6.40 2.27 18.92
CA GLY A 310 4.94 2.19 18.89
C GLY A 310 4.44 0.85 19.48
N PRO A 311 3.16 0.75 19.90
CA PRO A 311 2.61 -0.50 20.42
C PRO A 311 2.90 -1.68 19.47
N GLY A 312 3.54 -2.74 19.97
CA GLY A 312 3.92 -3.91 19.18
C GLY A 312 5.25 -3.81 18.41
N SER A 313 6.06 -2.79 18.68
CA SER A 313 7.44 -2.72 18.21
C SER A 313 8.38 -3.55 19.08
N ALA A 314 9.42 -4.12 18.46
CA ALA A 314 10.47 -4.84 19.16
C ALA A 314 11.84 -4.22 18.79
N PRO A 315 12.49 -3.49 19.72
CA PRO A 315 13.74 -2.77 19.44
C PRO A 315 14.86 -3.65 18.89
N ASP A 316 14.93 -4.90 19.35
CA ASP A 316 15.97 -5.85 18.93
C ASP A 316 15.62 -6.61 17.65
N ARG A 317 14.39 -6.47 17.13
CA ARG A 317 13.89 -7.24 16.00
C ARG A 317 14.12 -6.54 14.66
N LEU A 318 15.39 -6.40 14.27
CA LEU A 318 15.74 -5.86 12.96
C LEU A 318 15.43 -6.85 11.83
N PRO A 319 14.99 -6.38 10.64
CA PRO A 319 14.74 -7.26 9.51
C PRO A 319 15.93 -8.12 9.11
N ASP A 320 17.12 -7.52 9.10
CA ASP A 320 18.37 -8.17 8.72
C ASP A 320 18.81 -9.26 9.72
N ARG A 321 18.18 -9.34 10.90
CA ARG A 321 18.45 -10.34 11.94
C ARG A 321 17.42 -11.47 11.97
N THR A 322 16.46 -11.48 11.06
CA THR A 322 15.43 -12.52 11.01
C THR A 322 16.06 -13.87 10.68
N SER A 323 15.81 -14.86 11.53
CA SER A 323 16.36 -16.21 11.39
C SER A 323 15.75 -16.95 10.19
N SER A 324 16.48 -17.93 9.64
CA SER A 324 15.95 -18.78 8.57
C SER A 324 14.74 -19.61 9.01
N ASP A 325 14.66 -19.99 10.29
CA ASP A 325 13.53 -20.75 10.83
C ASP A 325 12.25 -19.92 10.89
N GLU A 326 12.34 -18.65 11.29
CA GLU A 326 11.21 -17.72 11.24
C GLU A 326 10.72 -17.51 9.80
N VAL A 327 11.66 -17.29 8.86
CA VAL A 327 11.31 -17.12 7.45
C VAL A 327 10.69 -18.40 6.87
N LEU A 328 11.19 -19.58 7.25
CA LEU A 328 10.64 -20.87 6.82
C LEU A 328 9.20 -21.05 7.32
N ALA A 329 8.93 -20.67 8.57
CA ALA A 329 7.58 -20.73 9.13
C ALA A 329 6.60 -19.85 8.33
N ASP A 330 6.95 -18.59 8.05
CA ASP A 330 6.14 -17.68 7.22
C ASP A 330 6.00 -18.20 5.77
N ALA A 331 7.07 -18.80 5.22
CA ALA A 331 7.06 -19.37 3.88
C ALA A 331 6.10 -20.55 3.75
N LEU A 332 6.13 -21.50 4.69
CA LEU A 332 5.21 -22.64 4.71
C LEU A 332 3.75 -22.18 4.80
N GLN A 333 3.47 -21.14 5.58
CA GLN A 333 2.13 -20.56 5.70
C GLN A 333 1.69 -19.87 4.41
N ALA A 334 2.55 -19.04 3.81
CA ALA A 334 2.26 -18.39 2.54
C ALA A 334 2.02 -19.43 1.42
N LEU A 335 2.80 -20.52 1.39
CA LEU A 335 2.62 -21.62 0.44
C LEU A 335 1.31 -22.38 0.66
N ALA A 336 0.92 -22.65 1.90
CA ALA A 336 -0.36 -23.29 2.21
C ALA A 336 -1.55 -22.44 1.72
N GLY A 337 -1.55 -21.13 2.03
CA GLY A 337 -2.61 -20.22 1.57
C GLY A 337 -2.61 -20.01 0.06
N LEU A 338 -1.44 -20.03 -0.59
CA LEU A 338 -1.33 -20.04 -2.05
C LEU A 338 -1.92 -21.31 -2.67
N ALA A 339 -1.68 -22.47 -2.05
CA ALA A 339 -2.22 -23.74 -2.53
C ALA A 339 -3.75 -23.79 -2.44
N GLU A 340 -4.33 -23.30 -1.34
CA GLU A 340 -5.78 -23.17 -1.17
C GLU A 340 -6.38 -22.24 -2.24
N GLN A 341 -5.84 -21.02 -2.40
CA GLN A 341 -6.32 -20.09 -3.42
C GLN A 341 -6.15 -20.62 -4.85
N TYR A 342 -5.04 -21.33 -5.12
CA TYR A 342 -4.81 -21.95 -6.42
C TYR A 342 -5.89 -23.00 -6.73
N VAL A 343 -6.23 -23.86 -5.76
CA VAL A 343 -7.27 -24.87 -5.92
C VAL A 343 -8.65 -24.23 -6.11
N GLU A 344 -9.00 -23.21 -5.33
CA GLU A 344 -10.26 -22.46 -5.50
C GLU A 344 -10.37 -21.87 -6.92
N LEU A 345 -9.36 -21.11 -7.35
CA LEU A 345 -9.32 -20.52 -8.70
C LEU A 345 -9.35 -21.59 -9.80
N TRP A 346 -8.69 -22.72 -9.60
CA TRP A 346 -8.70 -23.82 -10.55
C TRP A 346 -10.09 -24.43 -10.69
N TRP A 347 -10.82 -24.64 -9.58
CA TRP A 347 -12.20 -25.14 -9.63
C TRP A 347 -13.18 -24.13 -10.24
N GLU A 348 -13.02 -22.84 -9.95
CA GLU A 348 -13.83 -21.78 -10.58
C GLU A 348 -13.62 -21.71 -12.10
N THR A 349 -12.40 -21.98 -12.58
CA THR A 349 -12.04 -21.87 -14.00
C THR A 349 -12.22 -23.16 -14.80
N ARG A 350 -12.23 -24.33 -14.16
CA ARG A 350 -12.34 -25.64 -14.84
C ARG A 350 -13.73 -25.91 -15.43
N GLY A 351 -14.75 -25.13 -15.08
CA GLY A 351 -16.14 -25.38 -15.47
C GLY A 351 -16.68 -26.69 -14.86
N PRO A 352 -18.00 -26.95 -14.91
CA PRO A 352 -18.51 -28.26 -14.52
C PRO A 352 -17.92 -29.33 -15.43
N GLU A 353 -17.35 -30.39 -14.86
CA GLU A 353 -17.01 -31.58 -15.65
C GLU A 353 -18.31 -32.08 -16.29
N GLU A 354 -18.35 -32.13 -17.63
CA GLU A 354 -19.45 -32.82 -18.31
C GLU A 354 -19.48 -34.26 -17.76
N PRO A 355 -20.62 -34.70 -17.21
CA PRO A 355 -20.70 -36.04 -16.68
C PRO A 355 -20.44 -37.01 -17.83
N VAL A 356 -19.29 -37.69 -17.78
CA VAL A 356 -19.03 -38.80 -18.69
C VAL A 356 -20.12 -39.84 -18.42
N GLU A 357 -20.97 -40.10 -19.41
CA GLU A 357 -21.96 -41.18 -19.36
C GLU A 357 -21.22 -42.52 -19.28
N ALA A 358 -20.86 -42.91 -18.06
CA ALA A 358 -20.28 -44.22 -17.80
C ALA A 358 -21.38 -45.27 -17.92
N ASP A 359 -21.21 -46.22 -18.83
CA ASP A 359 -22.00 -47.44 -18.95
C ASP A 359 -22.24 -48.06 -17.56
N THR A 360 -23.50 -48.40 -17.27
CA THR A 360 -23.94 -49.02 -16.01
C THR A 360 -23.06 -50.19 -15.56
N ARG A 361 -22.54 -50.97 -16.51
CA ARG A 361 -21.61 -52.08 -16.24
C ARG A 361 -20.25 -51.59 -15.73
N ALA A 362 -19.72 -50.50 -16.29
CA ALA A 362 -18.48 -49.88 -15.83
C ALA A 362 -18.64 -49.27 -14.43
N ARG A 363 -19.80 -48.69 -14.12
CA ARG A 363 -20.13 -48.20 -12.76
C ARG A 363 -20.15 -49.34 -11.73
N GLY A 364 -20.76 -50.48 -12.07
CA GLY A 364 -20.77 -51.66 -11.21
C GLY A 364 -19.38 -52.23 -10.92
N ILE A 365 -18.54 -52.36 -11.96
CA ILE A 365 -17.15 -52.83 -11.81
C ILE A 365 -16.32 -51.85 -10.95
N SER A 366 -16.51 -50.54 -11.15
CA SER A 366 -15.82 -49.50 -10.37
C SER A 366 -16.21 -49.53 -8.89
N GLN A 367 -17.49 -49.66 -8.58
CA GLN A 367 -17.98 -49.77 -7.19
C GLN A 367 -17.44 -51.02 -6.49
N ALA A 368 -17.38 -52.16 -7.19
CA ALA A 368 -16.78 -53.38 -6.66
C ALA A 368 -15.29 -53.20 -6.33
N ARG A 369 -14.52 -52.54 -7.21
CA ARG A 369 -13.11 -52.19 -6.96
C ARG A 369 -12.94 -51.25 -5.76
N ALA A 370 -13.82 -50.25 -5.62
CA ALA A 370 -13.78 -49.30 -4.51
C ALA A 370 -14.07 -49.98 -3.16
N LEU A 371 -15.04 -50.89 -3.11
CA LEU A 371 -15.35 -51.70 -1.92
C LEU A 371 -14.18 -52.62 -1.56
N ALA A 372 -13.59 -53.32 -2.54
CA ALA A 372 -12.41 -54.15 -2.32
C ALA A 372 -11.22 -53.35 -1.77
N PHE A 373 -10.99 -52.14 -2.28
CA PHE A 373 -9.95 -51.24 -1.79
C PHE A 373 -10.20 -50.78 -0.35
N LYS A 374 -11.44 -50.38 -0.02
CA LYS A 374 -11.83 -50.03 1.35
C LYS A 374 -11.65 -51.21 2.32
N GLY A 375 -12.02 -52.41 1.89
CA GLY A 375 -11.81 -53.65 2.65
C GLY A 375 -10.33 -53.93 2.91
N ARG A 376 -9.47 -53.87 1.88
CA ARG A 376 -8.01 -54.03 2.05
C ARG A 376 -7.42 -52.98 2.98
N ARG A 377 -7.86 -51.72 2.89
CA ARG A 377 -7.38 -50.64 3.77
C ARG A 377 -7.84 -50.81 5.21
N ALA A 378 -9.05 -51.31 5.43
CA ALA A 378 -9.55 -51.64 6.76
C ALA A 378 -8.76 -52.82 7.36
N ALA A 379 -8.49 -53.86 6.57
CA ALA A 379 -7.68 -55.00 6.96
C ALA A 379 -6.24 -54.61 7.31
N ALA A 380 -5.60 -53.75 6.51
CA ALA A 380 -4.27 -53.22 6.80
C ALA A 380 -4.24 -52.42 8.11
N ARG A 381 -5.24 -51.55 8.35
CA ARG A 381 -5.35 -50.80 9.61
C ARG A 381 -5.63 -51.69 10.83
N LEU A 382 -6.31 -52.82 10.65
CA LEU A 382 -6.53 -53.83 11.69
C LEU A 382 -5.24 -54.62 11.99
N ALA A 383 -4.45 -54.92 10.95
CA ALA A 383 -3.15 -55.57 11.09
C ALA A 383 -2.12 -54.69 11.82
N ASP A 384 -2.12 -53.38 11.58
CA ASP A 384 -1.26 -52.43 12.29
C ASP A 384 -1.60 -52.32 13.79
N ARG A 385 -2.81 -52.70 14.18
CA ARG A 385 -3.32 -52.62 15.57
C ARG A 385 -3.35 -53.96 16.30
N ASN A 386 -3.09 -55.08 15.62
CA ASN A 386 -3.08 -56.41 16.22
C ASN A 386 -2.00 -57.29 15.57
N PRO A 387 -0.91 -57.62 16.28
CA PRO A 387 0.21 -58.41 15.75
C PRO A 387 -0.18 -59.81 15.25
N VAL A 388 -1.31 -60.36 15.72
CA VAL A 388 -1.82 -61.66 15.28
C VAL A 388 -2.52 -61.56 13.92
N ALA A 389 -3.17 -60.42 13.61
CA ALA A 389 -3.82 -60.19 12.33
C ALA A 389 -2.82 -59.90 11.19
N GLY A 390 -1.65 -59.34 11.50
CA GLY A 390 -0.57 -59.13 10.54
C GLY A 390 0.00 -60.43 9.94
N ARG A 391 -0.04 -61.55 10.69
CA ARG A 391 0.41 -62.86 10.16
C ARG A 391 -0.56 -63.51 9.18
N ALA A 392 -1.86 -63.19 9.24
CA ALA A 392 -2.86 -63.75 8.33
C ALA A 392 -2.83 -63.08 6.93
N LEU A 393 -2.33 -61.85 6.82
CA LEU A 393 -2.14 -61.17 5.52
C LEU A 393 -0.82 -61.53 4.83
N GLY A 394 0.08 -62.25 5.52
CA GLY A 394 1.43 -62.58 5.06
C GLY A 394 1.67 -64.04 4.64
N ALA A 395 0.64 -64.87 4.48
CA ALA A 395 0.79 -66.27 4.07
C ALA A 395 0.05 -66.56 2.74
N GLY A 396 0.84 -66.75 1.68
CA GLY A 396 0.44 -67.09 0.31
C GLY A 396 0.81 -65.96 -0.65
N GLY A 397 2.04 -65.78 -1.13
CA GLY A 397 3.01 -66.77 -1.59
C GLY A 397 3.00 -66.78 -3.11
N GLY A 398 4.17 -66.49 -3.73
CA GLY A 398 4.51 -66.86 -5.11
C GLY A 398 3.82 -66.09 -6.22
#